data_AF-A0A2N1N5X6-F1
#
_entry.id   AF-A0A2N1N5X6-F1
#
_cell.length_a   1.000
_cell.length_b   1.000
_cell.length_c   1.000
_cell.angle_alpha   90.00
_cell.angle_beta   90.00
_cell.angle_gamma   90.00
#
_symmetry.space_group_name_H-M   'P 1'
#
loop_
_entity.id
_entity.type
_entity.pdbx_description
1 polymer ?
#
loop_
_entity_poly.entity_id
_entity_poly.type
_entity_poly.pdbx_seq_one_letter_code
_entity_poly.pdbx_strand_id
1 'polypeptide(L)' 'IKNPMDLFTINSKLENNQYRSTDEFEKDIRLLFRNCYTYNDVGSEIYCLGEELESDFNKIW' A
#
# COMPACT_ATOMS: atom_id res chain seq x y z
N ILE A 1 14.39 -1.10 -0.92
CA ILE A 1 13.18 -1.53 -0.17
C ILE A 1 13.47 -2.84 0.53
N LYS A 2 13.23 -2.95 1.85
CA LYS A 2 13.56 -4.17 2.64
C LYS A 2 12.40 -5.16 2.75
N ASN A 3 11.16 -4.66 2.76
CA ASN A 3 9.94 -5.47 2.81
C ASN A 3 9.07 -5.06 1.61
N PRO A 4 9.20 -5.72 0.45
CA PRO A 4 8.36 -5.45 -0.72
C PRO A 4 6.89 -5.69 -0.40
N MET A 5 5.99 -4.89 -0.99
CA MET A 5 4.55 -5.07 -0.90
C MET A 5 3.88 -4.46 -2.13
N ASP A 6 2.84 -5.11 -2.63
CA ASP A 6 2.06 -4.72 -3.80
C ASP A 6 0.60 -5.19 -3.65
N LEU A 7 -0.31 -4.63 -4.47
CA LEU A 7 -1.75 -4.93 -4.36
C LEU A 7 -2.09 -6.39 -4.68
N PHE A 8 -1.31 -7.08 -5.53
CA PHE A 8 -1.55 -8.48 -5.85
C PHE A 8 -1.22 -9.37 -4.65
N THR A 9 -0.10 -9.09 -3.98
CA THR A 9 0.27 -9.73 -2.72
C THR A 9 -0.79 -9.49 -1.65
N ILE A 10 -1.24 -8.24 -1.46
CA ILE A 10 -2.29 -7.90 -0.48
C ILE A 10 -3.59 -8.64 -0.78
N ASN A 11 -4.02 -8.65 -2.04
CA ASN A 11 -5.23 -9.37 -2.45
C ASN A 11 -5.11 -10.87 -2.18
N SER A 12 -3.98 -11.48 -2.53
CA SER A 12 -3.71 -12.90 -2.25
C SER A 12 -3.74 -13.20 -0.75
N LYS A 13 -3.15 -12.35 0.10
CA LYS A 13 -3.21 -12.49 1.56
C LYS A 13 -4.66 -12.41 2.07
N LEU A 14 -5.47 -11.51 1.53
CA LEU A 14 -6.88 -11.35 1.88
C LEU A 14 -7.70 -12.59 1.49
N GLU A 15 -7.59 -13.04 0.25
CA GLU A 15 -8.31 -14.23 -0.27
C GLU A 15 -7.95 -15.50 0.49
N ASN A 16 -6.71 -15.61 0.97
CA ASN A 16 -6.22 -16.75 1.74
C ASN A 16 -6.42 -16.59 3.26
N ASN A 17 -7.23 -15.64 3.73
CA ASN A 17 -7.51 -15.38 5.15
C ASN A 17 -6.24 -15.20 6.00
N GLN A 18 -5.19 -14.57 5.45
CA GLN A 18 -3.90 -14.40 6.13
C GLN A 18 -3.84 -13.14 6.99
N TYR A 19 -4.87 -12.29 6.95
CA TYR A 19 -5.04 -11.16 7.86
C TYR A 19 -5.94 -11.57 9.03
N ARG A 20 -5.44 -11.41 10.25
CA ARG A 20 -6.20 -11.71 11.48
C ARG A 20 -7.07 -10.55 11.93
N SER A 21 -6.79 -9.36 11.42
CA SER A 21 -7.55 -8.14 11.69
C SER A 21 -7.44 -7.17 10.51
N THR A 22 -8.37 -6.21 10.48
CA THR A 22 -8.34 -5.07 9.56
C THR A 22 -7.05 -4.25 9.69
N ASP A 23 -6.49 -4.16 10.89
CA ASP A 23 -5.24 -3.44 11.15
C ASP A 23 -4.03 -4.09 10.44
N GLU A 24 -4.00 -5.42 10.31
CA GLU A 24 -2.93 -6.09 9.57
C GLU A 24 -3.03 -5.85 8.06
N PHE A 25 -4.25 -5.77 7.53
CA PHE A 25 -4.50 -5.39 6.14
C PHE A 25 -4.08 -3.93 5.88
N GLU A 26 -4.50 -3.00 6.75
CA GLU A 26 -4.11 -1.59 6.63
C GLU A 26 -2.59 -1.44 6.65
N LYS A 27 -1.89 -2.14 7.55
CA LYS A 27 -0.42 -2.05 7.65
C LYS A 27 0.28 -2.40 6.34
N ASP A 28 -0.21 -3.39 5.59
CA ASP A 28 0.38 -3.72 4.30
C ASP A 28 0.05 -2.68 3.21
N ILE A 29 -1.16 -2.13 3.21
CA ILE A 29 -1.53 -1.01 2.32
C ILE A 29 -0.63 0.21 2.60
N ARG A 30 -0.42 0.55 3.89
CA ARG A 30 0.51 1.63 4.29
C ARG A 30 1.95 1.32 3.91
N LEU A 31 2.38 0.06 4.02
CA LEU A 31 3.71 -0.37 3.59
C LEU A 31 3.89 -0.22 2.08
N LEU A 32 2.86 -0.51 1.28
CA LEU A 32 2.86 -0.27 -0.16
C LEU A 32 3.11 1.20 -0.49
N PHE A 33 2.37 2.13 0.12
CA PHE A 33 2.57 3.58 -0.10
C PHE A 33 3.96 4.03 0.36
N ARG A 34 4.38 3.62 1.56
CA ARG A 34 5.72 3.94 2.08
C ARG A 34 6.83 3.45 1.14
N ASN A 35 6.70 2.24 0.60
CA ASN A 35 7.67 1.71 -0.34
C ASN A 35 7.69 2.51 -1.65
N CYS A 36 6.51 2.92 -2.14
CA CYS A 36 6.39 3.80 -3.30
C CYS A 36 7.17 5.10 -3.09
N TYR A 37 6.93 5.80 -1.98
CA TYR A 37 7.58 7.09 -1.70
C TYR A 37 9.05 6.97 -1.33
N THR A 38 9.48 5.82 -0.81
CA THR A 38 10.89 5.58 -0.49
C THR A 38 11.71 5.30 -1.75
N TYR A 39 11.10 4.70 -2.78
CA TYR A 39 11.80 4.31 -4.01
C TYR A 39 11.77 5.38 -5.08
N ASN A 40 10.65 6.10 -5.22
CA ASN A 40 10.43 7.06 -6.29
C ASN A 40 10.74 8.49 -5.82
N ASP A 41 11.29 9.31 -6.73
CA ASP A 41 11.57 10.71 -6.45
C ASP A 41 10.27 11.50 -6.22
N VAL A 42 10.33 12.44 -5.28
CA VAL A 42 9.22 13.37 -5.00
C VAL A 42 8.84 14.12 -6.27
N GLY A 43 7.55 14.12 -6.61
CA GLY A 43 7.02 14.77 -7.81
C GLY A 43 7.15 13.97 -9.11
N SER A 44 7.76 12.77 -9.07
CA SER A 44 7.64 11.83 -10.19
C SER A 44 6.19 11.38 -10.39
N GLU A 45 5.83 10.98 -11.61
CA GLU A 45 4.47 10.51 -11.94
C GLU A 45 4.01 9.40 -10.99
N ILE A 46 4.88 8.43 -10.70
CA ILE A 46 4.57 7.31 -9.80
C ILE A 46 4.37 7.77 -8.36
N TYR A 47 5.16 8.75 -7.89
CA TYR A 47 4.98 9.32 -6.56
C TYR A 47 3.61 9.99 -6.44
N CYS A 48 3.24 10.85 -7.40
CA CYS A 48 1.96 11.56 -7.42
C CYS A 48 0.75 10.61 -7.50
N LEU A 49 0.84 9.56 -8.32
CA LEU A 49 -0.20 8.52 -8.39
C LEU A 49 -0.33 7.76 -7.07
N GLY A 50 0.78 7.54 -6.36
CA GLY A 50 0.78 6.98 -5.01
C GLY A 50 0.01 7.86 -4.02
N GLU A 51 0.25 9.18 -4.04
CA GLU A 51 -0.46 10.13 -3.18
C GLU A 51 -1.95 10.19 -3.46
N GLU A 52 -2.36 10.16 -4.75
CA GLU A 52 -3.77 10.12 -5.14
C GLU A 52 -4.46 8.85 -4.63
N LEU A 53 -3.84 7.69 -4.84
CA LEU A 53 -4.37 6.42 -4.36
C LEU A 53 -4.45 6.34 -2.82
N GLU A 54 -3.44 6.85 -2.11
CA GLU A 54 -3.48 6.91 -0.65
C GLU A 54 -4.58 7.87 -0.14
N SER A 55 -4.77 9.00 -0.80
CA SER A 55 -5.85 9.95 -0.50
C SER A 55 -7.22 9.29 -0.64
N ASP A 56 -7.45 8.52 -1.72
CA ASP A 56 -8.70 7.80 -1.91
C ASP A 56 -8.90 6.67 -0.90
N PHE A 57 -7.84 5.94 -0.55
CA PHE A 57 -7.89 4.95 0.52
C PHE A 57 -8.32 5.58 1.85
N ASN A 58 -7.75 6.73 2.23
CA ASN A 58 -8.07 7.45 3.46
C ASN A 58 -9.50 7.98 3.55
N LYS A 59 -10.20 8.15 2.42
CA LYS A 59 -11.61 8.57 2.42
C LYS A 59 -12.55 7.41 2.74
N ILE A 60 -12.12 6.18 2.48
CA ILE A 60 -12.93 4.97 2.59
C ILE A 60 -12.63 4.23 3.89
N TRP A 61 -11.36 4.19 4.29
CA TRP A 61 -10.87 3.50 5.49
C TRP A 61 -11.24 4.26 6.77
#